data_AF-A0A1I4Y9K8-F1
#
_entry.id   AF-A0A1I4Y9K8-F1
#
_cell.length_a   1.000
_cell.length_b   1.000
_cell.length_c   1.000
_cell.angle_alpha   90.00
_cell.angle_beta   90.00
_cell.angle_gamma   90.00
#
_symmetry.space_group_name_H-M   'P 1'
#
loop_
_entity.id
_entity.type
_entity.pdbx_description
1 polymer ?
#
loop_
_entity_poly.entity_id
_entity_poly.type
_entity_poly.pdbx_seq_one_letter_code
_entity_poly.pdbx_strand_id
1 'polypeptide(L)'
;MTNFENPDLQVVTTKSRADKAINSLKGLLLGIISDDIIDAQEMEELRLWAKEHYDLVNRNPFREFMLLIENTVANGIPPKETVEDLYWLCQKYEHGSIYYNGITSDLQLLQGIFHGVLADGMLNDHEIFKLHEWLSENEHLSSYYPYDEIRSLVLSIVADKIIDDEERTILTAFIKQFVELKNSDTAAKIEKDTADVNISGICAVDPEIIFENKTFCITGILSRGNRSELQKAIQDKGGIAVNTISKKTDYLIIGDTNNACWSYSCYGRKVEKALDLRKSGHTIVLVHEFDVFDAI
;
A
#
# COMPACT_ATOMS: atom_id res chain seq x y z
N MET A 1 21.43 -35.53 -30.42
CA MET A 1 21.67 -35.34 -28.97
C MET A 1 20.50 -34.55 -28.43
N THR A 2 19.55 -35.27 -27.86
CA THR A 2 18.36 -34.72 -27.19
C THR A 2 18.82 -34.04 -25.90
N ASN A 3 18.78 -32.71 -25.85
CA ASN A 3 18.97 -31.94 -24.63
C ASN A 3 17.77 -32.22 -23.72
N PHE A 4 17.97 -33.12 -22.75
CA PHE A 4 17.11 -33.21 -21.58
C PHE A 4 17.42 -31.98 -20.71
N GLU A 5 16.68 -30.89 -20.90
CA GLU A 5 16.61 -29.85 -19.89
C GLU A 5 15.97 -30.47 -18.66
N ASN A 6 16.78 -30.69 -17.63
CA ASN A 6 16.34 -31.27 -16.37
C ASN A 6 15.51 -30.20 -15.61
N PRO A 7 14.20 -30.42 -15.38
CA PRO A 7 13.35 -29.45 -14.69
C PRO A 7 13.83 -29.12 -13.27
N ASP A 8 14.53 -30.04 -12.60
CA ASP A 8 15.11 -29.80 -11.26
C ASP A 8 16.27 -28.78 -11.30
N LEU A 9 17.02 -28.69 -12.40
CA LEU A 9 18.07 -27.67 -12.59
C LEU A 9 17.47 -26.27 -12.83
N GLN A 10 16.30 -26.18 -13.46
CA GLN A 10 15.59 -24.90 -13.60
C GLN A 10 15.16 -24.38 -12.23
N VAL A 11 14.61 -25.22 -11.35
CA VAL A 11 14.16 -24.79 -10.01
C VAL A 11 15.32 -24.24 -9.16
N VAL A 12 16.49 -24.87 -9.18
CA VAL A 12 17.67 -24.44 -8.40
C VAL A 12 18.33 -23.18 -8.97
N THR A 13 18.37 -23.02 -10.30
CA THR A 13 18.91 -21.81 -10.93
C THR A 13 17.97 -20.61 -10.85
N THR A 14 16.66 -20.83 -10.67
CA THR A 14 15.70 -19.71 -10.70
C THR A 14 15.82 -18.77 -9.50
N LYS A 15 16.16 -19.27 -8.30
CA LYS A 15 16.45 -18.39 -7.15
C LYS A 15 17.68 -17.51 -7.40
N SER A 16 18.76 -18.12 -7.88
CA SER A 16 19.99 -17.40 -8.23
C SER A 16 19.77 -16.38 -9.35
N ARG A 17 18.88 -16.68 -10.33
CA ARG A 17 18.49 -15.74 -11.39
C ARG A 17 17.68 -14.56 -10.85
N ALA A 18 16.74 -14.80 -9.95
CA ALA A 18 15.96 -13.75 -9.30
C ALA A 18 16.86 -12.82 -8.46
N ASP A 19 17.72 -13.39 -7.61
CA ASP A 19 18.66 -12.61 -6.80
C ASP A 19 19.62 -11.79 -7.67
N LYS A 20 20.10 -12.38 -8.79
CA LYS A 20 20.94 -11.66 -9.76
C LYS A 20 20.19 -10.49 -10.41
N ALA A 21 18.93 -10.69 -10.79
CA ALA A 21 18.11 -9.66 -11.41
C ALA A 21 17.79 -8.51 -10.43
N ILE A 22 17.46 -8.82 -9.16
CA ILE A 22 17.26 -7.79 -8.13
C ILE A 22 18.54 -6.98 -7.93
N ASN A 23 19.70 -7.64 -7.83
CA ASN A 23 20.98 -6.96 -7.68
C ASN A 23 21.37 -6.11 -8.90
N SER A 24 21.07 -6.59 -10.12
CA SER A 24 21.32 -5.80 -11.33
C SER A 24 20.40 -4.58 -11.41
N LEU A 25 19.12 -4.72 -11.07
CA LEU A 25 18.17 -3.61 -10.96
C LEU A 25 18.66 -2.58 -9.93
N LYS A 26 19.03 -3.04 -8.73
CA LYS A 26 19.55 -2.16 -7.68
C LYS A 26 20.80 -1.39 -8.14
N GLY A 27 21.73 -2.06 -8.81
CA GLY A 27 22.93 -1.43 -9.38
C GLY A 27 22.59 -0.38 -10.45
N LEU A 28 21.64 -0.70 -11.34
CA LEU A 28 21.13 0.22 -12.35
C LEU A 28 20.51 1.47 -11.70
N LEU A 29 19.62 1.29 -10.73
CA LEU A 29 18.97 2.38 -10.00
C LEU A 29 19.99 3.26 -9.25
N LEU A 30 21.01 2.67 -8.63
CA LEU A 30 22.09 3.43 -7.99
C LEU A 30 22.88 4.28 -9.00
N GLY A 31 23.07 3.78 -10.22
CA GLY A 31 23.68 4.55 -11.31
C GLY A 31 22.80 5.74 -11.69
N ILE A 32 21.51 5.51 -11.90
CA ILE A 32 20.53 6.52 -12.33
C ILE A 32 20.32 7.62 -11.28
N ILE A 33 20.36 7.29 -9.98
CA ILE A 33 20.17 8.28 -8.90
C ILE A 33 21.44 9.14 -8.70
N SER A 34 22.58 8.75 -9.25
CA SER A 34 23.90 9.25 -8.82
C SER A 34 24.12 10.75 -9.04
N ASP A 35 23.48 11.35 -10.04
CA ASP A 35 23.60 12.77 -10.38
C ASP A 35 22.32 13.59 -10.10
N ASP A 36 21.31 12.95 -9.48
CA ASP A 36 19.98 13.51 -9.20
C ASP A 36 19.15 13.94 -10.44
N ILE A 37 19.62 13.68 -11.67
CA ILE A 37 18.98 14.10 -12.92
C ILE A 37 18.61 12.86 -13.73
N ILE A 38 17.31 12.52 -13.72
CA ILE A 38 16.83 11.34 -14.44
C ILE A 38 16.36 11.71 -15.83
N ASP A 39 17.03 11.18 -16.85
CA ASP A 39 16.73 11.47 -18.25
C ASP A 39 15.94 10.36 -18.97
N ALA A 40 15.59 10.62 -20.23
CA ALA A 40 14.81 9.68 -21.04
C ALA A 40 15.59 8.43 -21.44
N GLN A 41 16.91 8.49 -21.52
CA GLN A 41 17.76 7.35 -21.84
C GLN A 41 17.86 6.41 -20.64
N GLU A 42 18.02 6.94 -19.44
CA GLU A 42 18.03 6.16 -18.20
C GLU A 42 16.70 5.45 -17.93
N MET A 43 15.58 6.13 -18.20
CA MET A 43 14.27 5.49 -18.13
C MET A 43 14.07 4.43 -19.21
N GLU A 44 14.66 4.60 -20.40
CA GLU A 44 14.61 3.56 -21.43
C GLU A 44 15.45 2.34 -21.04
N GLU A 45 16.63 2.53 -20.42
CA GLU A 45 17.42 1.42 -19.89
C GLU A 45 16.66 0.62 -18.81
N LEU A 46 15.90 1.30 -17.93
CA LEU A 46 15.01 0.62 -16.98
C LEU A 46 13.91 -0.20 -17.67
N ARG A 47 13.34 0.32 -18.77
CA ARG A 47 12.33 -0.40 -19.58
C ARG A 47 12.94 -1.61 -20.29
N LEU A 48 14.17 -1.49 -20.79
CA LEU A 48 14.89 -2.60 -21.41
C LEU A 48 15.21 -3.68 -20.37
N TRP A 49 15.64 -3.30 -19.16
CA TRP A 49 15.82 -4.23 -18.05
C TRP A 49 14.52 -4.99 -17.73
N ALA A 50 13.39 -4.28 -17.65
CA ALA A 50 12.08 -4.88 -17.40
C ALA A 50 11.70 -5.90 -18.48
N LYS A 51 11.94 -5.57 -19.74
CA LYS A 51 11.67 -6.45 -20.89
C LYS A 51 12.56 -7.68 -20.90
N GLU A 52 13.84 -7.54 -20.56
CA GLU A 52 14.79 -8.66 -20.50
C GLU A 52 14.42 -9.67 -19.41
N HIS A 53 13.90 -9.19 -18.27
CA HIS A 53 13.58 -10.01 -17.10
C HIS A 53 12.07 -10.32 -16.97
N TYR A 54 11.30 -10.13 -18.03
CA TYR A 54 9.84 -10.35 -18.02
C TYR A 54 9.46 -11.81 -17.72
N ASP A 55 10.33 -12.77 -17.99
CA ASP A 55 10.12 -14.18 -17.65
C ASP A 55 9.97 -14.42 -16.13
N LEU A 56 10.45 -13.47 -15.31
CA LEU A 56 10.32 -13.51 -13.85
C LEU A 56 9.03 -12.83 -13.34
N VAL A 57 8.19 -12.22 -14.19
CA VAL A 57 7.04 -11.40 -13.78
C VAL A 57 6.08 -12.08 -12.80
N ASN A 58 5.89 -13.40 -12.90
CA ASN A 58 5.01 -14.15 -12.00
C ASN A 58 5.62 -14.43 -10.62
N ARG A 59 6.85 -13.97 -10.37
CA ARG A 59 7.52 -14.05 -9.07
C ARG A 59 7.49 -12.69 -8.42
N ASN A 60 7.15 -12.65 -7.15
CA ASN A 60 7.33 -11.43 -6.37
C ASN A 60 8.84 -11.16 -6.18
N PRO A 61 9.32 -9.90 -6.25
CA PRO A 61 8.59 -8.64 -6.57
C PRO A 61 8.58 -8.21 -8.03
N PHE A 62 8.88 -9.11 -8.98
CA PHE A 62 9.07 -8.71 -10.37
C PHE A 62 7.80 -8.15 -11.00
N ARG A 63 6.61 -8.64 -10.62
CA ARG A 63 5.34 -8.04 -11.07
C ARG A 63 5.27 -6.56 -10.71
N GLU A 64 5.60 -6.24 -9.46
CA GLU A 64 5.58 -4.89 -8.92
C GLU A 64 6.64 -4.00 -9.59
N PHE A 65 7.86 -4.51 -9.80
CA PHE A 65 8.88 -3.80 -10.57
C PHE A 65 8.41 -3.45 -11.99
N MET A 66 7.86 -4.42 -12.72
CA MET A 66 7.40 -4.20 -14.09
C MET A 66 6.26 -3.18 -14.12
N LEU A 67 5.29 -3.32 -13.22
CA LEU A 67 4.17 -2.38 -13.11
C LEU A 67 4.64 -0.96 -12.81
N LEU A 68 5.59 -0.75 -11.89
CA LEU A 68 6.12 0.58 -11.60
C LEU A 68 6.80 1.20 -12.83
N ILE A 69 7.62 0.42 -13.54
CA ILE A 69 8.35 0.88 -14.74
C ILE A 69 7.37 1.23 -15.87
N GLU A 70 6.40 0.37 -16.15
CA GLU A 70 5.42 0.56 -17.23
C GLU A 70 4.48 1.74 -16.95
N ASN A 71 4.00 1.86 -15.70
CA ASN A 71 3.03 2.87 -15.32
C ASN A 71 3.60 4.28 -15.23
N THR A 72 4.92 4.43 -15.18
CA THR A 72 5.58 5.73 -15.04
C THR A 72 5.19 6.68 -16.17
N VAL A 73 5.37 6.23 -17.41
CA VAL A 73 5.08 7.04 -18.60
C VAL A 73 3.58 7.14 -18.83
N ALA A 74 2.85 6.02 -18.67
CA ALA A 74 1.42 5.96 -18.95
C ALA A 74 0.58 6.88 -18.05
N ASN A 75 1.02 7.08 -16.80
CA ASN A 75 0.26 7.82 -15.78
C ASN A 75 0.91 9.15 -15.38
N GLY A 76 1.94 9.60 -16.11
CA GLY A 76 2.63 10.85 -15.83
C GLY A 76 3.28 10.91 -14.44
N ILE A 77 3.78 9.77 -13.96
CA ILE A 77 4.51 9.71 -12.68
C ILE A 77 5.92 10.30 -12.91
N PRO A 78 6.42 11.18 -12.03
CA PRO A 78 7.77 11.70 -12.16
C PRO A 78 8.82 10.57 -12.19
N PRO A 79 9.78 10.56 -13.13
CA PRO A 79 10.83 9.53 -13.19
C PRO A 79 11.58 9.33 -11.87
N LYS A 80 11.84 10.44 -11.15
CA LYS A 80 12.44 10.41 -9.82
C LYS A 80 11.63 9.65 -8.79
N GLU A 81 10.31 9.81 -8.80
CA GLU A 81 9.42 9.06 -7.90
C GLU A 81 9.52 7.56 -8.17
N THR A 82 9.45 7.17 -9.45
CA THR A 82 9.59 5.76 -9.86
C THR A 82 10.91 5.15 -9.43
N VAL A 83 12.03 5.82 -9.71
CA VAL A 83 13.36 5.31 -9.41
C VAL A 83 13.56 5.18 -7.90
N GLU A 84 13.11 6.16 -7.12
CA GLU A 84 13.16 6.11 -5.66
C GLU A 84 12.26 4.99 -5.09
N ASP A 85 11.08 4.77 -5.66
CA ASP A 85 10.14 3.73 -5.22
C ASP A 85 10.64 2.33 -5.58
N LEU A 86 11.21 2.15 -6.78
CA LEU A 86 11.88 0.91 -7.18
C LEU A 86 13.07 0.61 -6.28
N TYR A 87 13.89 1.62 -5.94
CA TYR A 87 15.06 1.44 -5.09
C TYR A 87 14.66 1.08 -3.66
N TRP A 88 13.66 1.77 -3.10
CA TRP A 88 13.04 1.42 -1.81
C TRP A 88 12.52 -0.02 -1.83
N LEU A 89 11.84 -0.42 -2.91
CA LEU A 89 11.33 -1.77 -3.06
C LEU A 89 12.48 -2.78 -3.08
N CYS A 90 13.52 -2.57 -3.90
CA CYS A 90 14.72 -3.42 -3.91
C CYS A 90 15.35 -3.61 -2.50
N GLN A 91 15.45 -2.54 -1.70
CA GLN A 91 16.00 -2.61 -0.34
C GLN A 91 15.15 -3.48 0.59
N LYS A 92 13.82 -3.43 0.48
CA LYS A 92 12.91 -4.28 1.26
C LYS A 92 13.13 -5.77 0.95
N TYR A 93 13.51 -6.11 -0.27
CA TYR A 93 13.79 -7.51 -0.68
C TYR A 93 15.21 -7.98 -0.39
N GLU A 94 16.17 -7.07 -0.27
CA GLU A 94 17.59 -7.39 -0.07
C GLU A 94 17.86 -8.10 1.27
N HIS A 95 17.05 -7.81 2.30
CA HIS A 95 17.13 -8.48 3.60
C HIS A 95 16.19 -9.70 3.74
N GLY A 96 15.42 -10.03 2.70
CA GLY A 96 14.15 -10.72 2.85
C GLY A 96 13.93 -12.00 2.04
N SER A 97 14.95 -12.63 1.44
CA SER A 97 14.75 -13.88 0.66
C SER A 97 14.01 -15.00 1.43
N ILE A 98 14.03 -14.98 2.77
CA ILE A 98 13.33 -15.94 3.64
C ILE A 98 12.13 -15.27 4.34
N TYR A 99 12.19 -13.95 4.54
CA TYR A 99 11.21 -13.20 5.34
C TYR A 99 10.07 -12.61 4.52
N TYR A 100 10.27 -12.18 3.26
CA TYR A 100 9.17 -11.58 2.50
C TYR A 100 8.05 -12.58 2.21
N ASN A 101 8.38 -13.85 1.94
CA ASN A 101 7.36 -14.87 1.81
C ASN A 101 6.62 -15.08 3.13
N GLY A 102 7.32 -15.02 4.28
CA GLY A 102 6.71 -15.08 5.61
C GLY A 102 5.79 -13.89 5.90
N ILE A 103 6.30 -12.65 5.76
CA ILE A 103 5.53 -11.41 5.97
C ILE A 103 4.30 -11.36 5.06
N THR A 104 4.46 -11.67 3.77
CA THR A 104 3.34 -11.73 2.82
C THR A 104 2.33 -12.79 3.23
N SER A 105 2.78 -13.99 3.60
CA SER A 105 1.89 -15.06 4.06
C SER A 105 1.16 -14.69 5.36
N ASP A 106 1.83 -14.00 6.27
CA ASP A 106 1.27 -13.61 7.56
C ASP A 106 0.29 -12.42 7.41
N LEU A 107 0.53 -11.51 6.46
CA LEU A 107 -0.44 -10.48 6.08
C LEU A 107 -1.65 -11.07 5.35
N GLN A 108 -1.45 -12.06 4.48
CA GLN A 108 -2.56 -12.84 3.90
C GLN A 108 -3.32 -13.59 4.99
N LEU A 109 -2.63 -14.10 6.01
CA LEU A 109 -3.25 -14.75 7.16
C LEU A 109 -4.08 -13.74 7.95
N LEU A 110 -3.57 -12.53 8.20
CA LEU A 110 -4.33 -11.43 8.80
C LEU A 110 -5.58 -11.09 7.98
N GLN A 111 -5.47 -11.02 6.65
CA GLN A 111 -6.62 -10.82 5.78
C GLN A 111 -7.61 -11.99 5.88
N GLY A 112 -7.12 -13.23 5.96
CA GLY A 112 -7.95 -14.41 6.19
C GLY A 112 -8.67 -14.36 7.54
N ILE A 113 -8.01 -13.87 8.59
CA ILE A 113 -8.62 -13.61 9.90
C ILE A 113 -9.73 -12.58 9.75
N PHE A 114 -9.50 -11.47 9.05
CA PHE A 114 -10.51 -10.45 8.76
C PHE A 114 -11.73 -11.02 8.05
N HIS A 115 -11.53 -11.84 7.01
CA HIS A 115 -12.62 -12.54 6.33
C HIS A 115 -13.38 -13.47 7.28
N GLY A 116 -12.68 -14.17 8.17
CA GLY A 116 -13.28 -15.10 9.13
C GLY A 116 -14.16 -14.39 10.16
N VAL A 117 -13.65 -13.33 10.78
CA VAL A 117 -14.37 -12.60 11.85
C VAL A 117 -15.55 -11.76 11.34
N LEU A 118 -15.59 -11.44 10.04
CA LEU A 118 -16.74 -10.76 9.43
C LEU A 118 -17.71 -11.72 8.72
N ALA A 119 -17.43 -13.02 8.70
CA ALA A 119 -18.18 -13.98 7.88
C ALA A 119 -19.67 -14.08 8.26
N ASP A 120 -19.99 -13.96 9.55
CA ASP A 120 -21.35 -13.97 10.07
C ASP A 120 -21.95 -12.56 10.29
N GLY A 121 -21.14 -11.52 10.04
CA GLY A 121 -21.49 -10.12 10.23
C GLY A 121 -21.71 -9.73 11.69
N MET A 122 -21.06 -10.41 12.64
CA MET A 122 -21.06 -10.05 14.06
C MET A 122 -19.70 -10.32 14.71
N LEU A 123 -18.92 -9.26 14.95
CA LEU A 123 -17.65 -9.36 15.66
C LEU A 123 -17.87 -9.50 17.17
N ASN A 124 -17.52 -10.63 17.78
CA ASN A 124 -17.73 -10.83 19.22
C ASN A 124 -16.43 -10.64 20.05
N ASP A 125 -16.58 -10.45 21.36
CA ASP A 125 -15.44 -10.17 22.27
C ASP A 125 -14.33 -11.22 22.17
N HIS A 126 -14.72 -12.49 22.07
CA HIS A 126 -13.76 -13.58 21.98
C HIS A 126 -12.94 -13.54 20.67
N GLU A 127 -13.53 -13.11 19.56
CA GLU A 127 -12.80 -12.86 18.31
C GLU A 127 -11.85 -11.68 18.42
N ILE A 128 -12.27 -10.60 19.10
CA ILE A 128 -11.43 -9.41 19.32
C ILE A 128 -10.22 -9.77 20.19
N PHE A 129 -10.42 -10.53 21.27
CA PHE A 129 -9.32 -11.00 22.11
C PHE A 129 -8.38 -11.97 21.38
N LYS A 130 -8.91 -12.85 20.51
CA LYS A 130 -8.07 -13.71 19.66
C LYS A 130 -7.29 -12.93 18.62
N LEU A 131 -7.89 -11.89 18.03
CA LEU A 131 -7.21 -10.98 17.14
C LEU A 131 -6.07 -10.25 17.87
N HIS A 132 -6.32 -9.77 19.10
CA HIS A 132 -5.28 -9.18 19.94
C HIS A 132 -4.12 -10.14 20.25
N GLU A 133 -4.42 -11.40 20.58
CA GLU A 133 -3.42 -12.44 20.83
C GLU A 133 -2.58 -12.69 19.57
N TRP A 134 -3.23 -12.92 18.42
CA TRP A 134 -2.53 -13.12 17.16
C TRP A 134 -1.66 -11.92 16.81
N LEU A 135 -2.15 -10.69 16.99
CA LEU A 135 -1.35 -9.49 16.75
C LEU A 135 -0.12 -9.45 17.68
N SER A 136 -0.27 -9.82 18.95
CA SER A 136 0.85 -9.88 19.91
C SER A 136 1.89 -10.95 19.59
N GLU A 137 1.47 -12.08 18.99
CA GLU A 137 2.38 -13.15 18.56
C GLU A 137 3.12 -12.81 17.25
N ASN A 138 2.59 -11.87 16.46
CA ASN A 138 3.11 -11.52 15.15
C ASN A 138 3.75 -10.11 15.11
N GLU A 139 4.45 -9.71 16.18
CA GLU A 139 5.13 -8.41 16.28
C GLU A 139 6.18 -8.14 15.19
N HIS A 140 6.68 -9.17 14.50
CA HIS A 140 7.55 -9.01 13.33
C HIS A 140 6.86 -8.32 12.14
N LEU A 141 5.54 -8.22 12.15
CA LEU A 141 4.73 -7.43 11.21
C LEU A 141 4.66 -5.95 11.57
N SER A 142 5.32 -5.52 12.66
CA SER A 142 5.41 -4.10 12.99
C SER A 142 6.05 -3.30 11.86
N SER A 143 5.57 -2.09 11.60
CA SER A 143 5.92 -1.25 10.44
C SER A 143 5.32 -1.70 9.10
N TYR A 144 4.48 -2.73 9.09
CA TYR A 144 3.67 -3.10 7.92
C TYR A 144 2.20 -2.72 8.17
N TYR A 145 1.54 -2.18 7.16
CA TYR A 145 0.09 -1.91 7.22
C TYR A 145 -0.69 -3.09 6.61
N PRO A 146 -1.90 -3.42 7.13
CA PRO A 146 -2.64 -2.71 8.18
C PRO A 146 -2.23 -3.09 9.61
N TYR A 147 -1.20 -3.92 9.79
CA TYR A 147 -0.84 -4.48 11.10
C TYR A 147 -0.67 -3.42 12.21
N ASP A 148 0.09 -2.34 11.98
CA ASP A 148 0.29 -1.30 13.00
C ASP A 148 -1.02 -0.64 13.44
N GLU A 149 -1.91 -0.36 12.49
CA GLU A 149 -3.17 0.35 12.74
C GLU A 149 -4.20 -0.54 13.42
N ILE A 150 -4.38 -1.78 12.95
CA ILE A 150 -5.26 -2.75 13.60
C ILE A 150 -4.74 -3.08 15.01
N ARG A 151 -3.42 -3.20 15.20
CA ARG A 151 -2.83 -3.43 16.51
C ARG A 151 -3.08 -2.27 17.45
N SER A 152 -2.91 -1.03 16.99
CA SER A 152 -3.22 0.15 17.79
C SER A 152 -4.70 0.20 18.19
N LEU A 153 -5.61 -0.04 17.23
CA LEU A 153 -7.04 -0.01 17.45
C LEU A 153 -7.50 -1.12 18.41
N VAL A 154 -7.05 -2.36 18.20
CA VAL A 154 -7.38 -3.48 19.07
C VAL A 154 -6.80 -3.27 20.47
N LEU A 155 -5.57 -2.75 20.58
CA LEU A 155 -4.96 -2.44 21.87
C LEU A 155 -5.75 -1.37 22.64
N SER A 156 -6.29 -0.35 21.98
CA SER A 156 -7.12 0.65 22.67
C SER A 156 -8.43 0.05 23.18
N ILE A 157 -9.07 -0.81 22.38
CA ILE A 157 -10.35 -1.47 22.72
C ILE A 157 -10.19 -2.46 23.88
N VAL A 158 -9.09 -3.22 23.90
CA VAL A 158 -8.87 -4.23 24.96
C VAL A 158 -8.26 -3.66 26.25
N ALA A 159 -7.86 -2.38 26.26
CA ALA A 159 -7.10 -1.78 27.36
C ALA A 159 -7.91 -1.69 28.66
N ASP A 160 -9.19 -1.37 28.59
CA ASP A 160 -10.07 -1.22 29.75
C ASP A 160 -10.85 -2.51 30.10
N LYS A 161 -10.72 -3.54 29.24
CA LYS A 161 -11.40 -4.85 29.30
C LYS A 161 -12.93 -4.79 29.16
N ILE A 162 -13.48 -3.68 28.71
CA ILE A 162 -14.92 -3.51 28.48
C ILE A 162 -15.10 -3.10 27.03
N ILE A 163 -15.41 -4.07 26.18
CA ILE A 163 -15.66 -3.81 24.76
C ILE A 163 -17.11 -3.35 24.61
N ASP A 164 -17.30 -2.10 24.21
CA ASP A 164 -18.64 -1.57 23.93
C ASP A 164 -19.06 -1.73 22.46
N ASP A 165 -20.34 -1.45 22.19
CA ASP A 165 -20.89 -1.60 20.84
C ASP A 165 -20.32 -0.55 19.86
N GLU A 166 -19.89 0.62 20.33
CA GLU A 166 -19.30 1.68 19.50
C GLU A 166 -17.89 1.26 19.06
N GLU A 167 -17.06 0.80 19.99
CA GLU A 167 -15.73 0.23 19.75
C GLU A 167 -15.77 -0.95 18.78
N ARG A 168 -16.74 -1.86 18.98
CA ARG A 168 -16.96 -3.00 18.08
C ARG A 168 -17.32 -2.51 16.68
N THR A 169 -18.20 -1.52 16.57
CA THR A 169 -18.61 -0.98 15.27
C THR A 169 -17.43 -0.29 14.57
N ILE A 170 -16.58 0.44 15.30
CA ILE A 170 -15.34 1.03 14.78
C ILE A 170 -14.39 -0.04 14.25
N LEU A 171 -14.17 -1.10 15.01
CA LEU A 171 -13.30 -2.21 14.60
C LEU A 171 -13.86 -2.96 13.38
N THR A 172 -15.17 -3.23 13.36
CA THR A 172 -15.86 -3.83 12.20
C THR A 172 -15.71 -2.95 10.96
N ALA A 173 -15.92 -1.64 11.11
CA ALA A 173 -15.81 -0.68 10.03
C ALA A 173 -14.37 -0.64 9.47
N PHE A 174 -13.35 -0.66 10.34
CA PHE A 174 -11.95 -0.73 9.91
C PHE A 174 -11.65 -2.03 9.15
N ILE A 175 -12.02 -3.19 9.70
CA ILE A 175 -11.74 -4.51 9.10
C ILE A 175 -12.43 -4.66 7.73
N LYS A 176 -13.65 -4.12 7.59
CA LYS A 176 -14.42 -4.13 6.34
C LYS A 176 -13.65 -3.56 5.15
N GLN A 177 -12.76 -2.59 5.37
CA GLN A 177 -11.94 -2.00 4.30
C GLN A 177 -11.01 -3.01 3.59
N PHE A 178 -10.78 -4.19 4.19
CA PHE A 178 -9.82 -5.20 3.72
C PHE A 178 -10.47 -6.49 3.20
N VAL A 179 -11.81 -6.54 3.19
CA VAL A 179 -12.56 -7.78 3.04
C VAL A 179 -13.64 -7.62 1.96
N GLU A 180 -13.59 -8.48 0.94
CA GLU A 180 -14.69 -8.65 0.00
C GLU A 180 -15.58 -9.83 0.41
N LEU A 181 -16.71 -9.53 1.07
CA LEU A 181 -17.66 -10.56 1.47
C LEU A 181 -18.50 -11.03 0.27
N LYS A 182 -18.48 -12.34 0.02
CA LYS A 182 -19.27 -12.95 -1.07
C LYS A 182 -20.76 -13.09 -0.74
N ASN A 183 -21.13 -13.07 0.54
CA ASN A 183 -22.52 -13.12 0.98
C ASN A 183 -23.11 -11.70 0.95
N SER A 184 -24.03 -11.45 0.01
CA SER A 184 -24.66 -10.15 -0.17
C SER A 184 -25.47 -9.67 1.03
N ASP A 185 -26.08 -10.58 1.78
CA ASP A 185 -26.94 -10.24 2.92
C ASP A 185 -26.07 -9.79 4.11
N THR A 186 -24.97 -10.50 4.38
CA THR A 186 -23.99 -10.12 5.40
C THR A 186 -23.31 -8.80 5.06
N ALA A 187 -22.91 -8.61 3.79
CA ALA A 187 -22.28 -7.38 3.34
C ALA A 187 -23.23 -6.18 3.51
N ALA A 188 -24.49 -6.29 3.08
CA ALA A 188 -25.48 -5.23 3.24
C ALA A 188 -25.79 -4.89 4.70
N LYS A 189 -25.78 -5.90 5.58
CA LYS A 189 -25.95 -5.68 7.03
C LYS A 189 -24.78 -4.88 7.61
N ILE A 190 -23.55 -5.28 7.35
CA ILE A 190 -22.34 -4.57 7.81
C ILE A 190 -22.32 -3.15 7.25
N GLU A 191 -22.70 -2.96 5.99
CA GLU A 191 -22.78 -1.63 5.37
C GLU A 191 -23.71 -0.71 6.17
N LYS A 192 -24.90 -1.20 6.52
CA LYS A 192 -25.87 -0.47 7.31
C LYS A 192 -25.39 -0.20 8.74
N ASP A 193 -24.81 -1.21 9.39
CA ASP A 193 -24.40 -1.13 10.80
C ASP A 193 -23.17 -0.21 10.98
N THR A 194 -22.36 -0.02 9.93
CA THR A 194 -21.16 0.83 9.93
C THR A 194 -21.37 2.20 9.27
N ALA A 195 -22.58 2.52 8.80
CA ALA A 195 -22.84 3.71 7.96
C ALA A 195 -22.52 5.04 8.65
N ASP A 196 -22.70 5.12 9.97
CA ASP A 196 -22.47 6.33 10.76
C ASP A 196 -21.05 6.40 11.36
N VAL A 197 -20.20 5.41 11.07
CA VAL A 197 -18.85 5.34 11.64
C VAL A 197 -17.84 6.03 10.74
N ASN A 198 -17.32 7.15 11.23
CA ASN A 198 -16.15 7.79 10.64
C ASN A 198 -14.87 7.13 11.14
N ILE A 199 -14.40 6.11 10.41
CA ILE A 199 -13.11 5.48 10.69
C ILE A 199 -12.03 6.53 10.40
N SER A 200 -11.37 7.05 11.44
CA SER A 200 -10.18 7.91 11.28
C SER A 200 -8.91 7.15 10.87
N GLY A 201 -9.08 5.90 10.44
CA GLY A 201 -8.06 5.00 9.93
C GLY A 201 -7.75 5.30 8.48
N ILE A 202 -6.77 6.18 8.29
CA ILE A 202 -6.03 6.44 7.04
C ILE A 202 -6.82 6.99 5.84
N CYS A 203 -8.12 6.84 5.71
CA CYS A 203 -8.92 7.76 4.90
C CYS A 203 -10.00 8.24 5.85
N ALA A 204 -10.00 9.53 6.17
CA ALA A 204 -11.16 10.08 6.86
C ALA A 204 -12.37 9.72 6.00
N VAL A 205 -13.30 8.95 6.54
CA VAL A 205 -14.60 8.74 5.90
C VAL A 205 -15.27 10.12 5.87
N ASP A 206 -15.55 10.61 4.67
CA ASP A 206 -16.08 11.96 4.42
C ASP A 206 -15.24 13.08 5.07
N PRO A 207 -13.95 13.24 4.71
CA PRO A 207 -13.17 14.36 5.23
C PRO A 207 -13.78 15.65 4.69
N GLU A 208 -13.99 16.65 5.55
CA GLU A 208 -14.13 18.01 5.05
C GLU A 208 -12.78 18.45 4.45
N ILE A 209 -12.66 18.34 3.12
CA ILE A 209 -11.43 18.67 2.40
C ILE A 209 -11.38 20.18 2.19
N ILE A 210 -10.43 20.81 2.87
CA ILE A 210 -10.15 22.24 2.73
C ILE A 210 -9.05 22.39 1.68
N PHE A 211 -9.35 23.04 0.57
CA PHE A 211 -8.37 23.24 -0.50
C PHE A 211 -7.52 24.50 -0.30
N GLU A 212 -8.14 25.61 0.07
CA GLU A 212 -7.49 26.93 0.07
C GLU A 212 -6.26 26.97 0.99
N ASN A 213 -5.10 27.33 0.43
CA ASN A 213 -3.79 27.38 1.10
C ASN A 213 -3.31 26.05 1.71
N LYS A 214 -3.93 24.92 1.34
CA LYS A 214 -3.54 23.59 1.81
C LYS A 214 -2.65 22.87 0.80
N THR A 215 -1.70 22.09 1.31
CA THR A 215 -0.71 21.39 0.49
C THR A 215 -1.11 19.93 0.27
N PHE A 216 -1.24 19.52 -0.98
CA PHE A 216 -1.66 18.19 -1.39
C PHE A 216 -0.52 17.46 -2.11
N CYS A 217 -0.21 16.25 -1.66
CA CYS A 217 0.70 15.35 -2.35
C CYS A 217 -0.10 14.17 -2.91
N ILE A 218 0.18 13.75 -4.14
CA ILE A 218 -0.48 12.58 -4.74
C ILE A 218 0.49 11.40 -4.71
N THR A 219 -0.01 10.21 -4.37
CA THR A 219 0.68 8.92 -4.47
C THR A 219 -0.20 7.89 -5.17
N GLY A 220 0.41 6.93 -5.86
CA GLY A 220 -0.32 5.88 -6.57
C GLY A 220 -0.86 6.30 -7.95
N ILE A 221 -1.61 5.41 -8.58
CA ILE A 221 -2.26 5.63 -9.88
C ILE A 221 -3.70 6.02 -9.60
N LEU A 222 -4.20 7.05 -10.28
CA LEU A 222 -5.57 7.51 -10.11
C LEU A 222 -6.52 6.72 -11.04
N SER A 223 -7.65 6.29 -10.52
CA SER A 223 -8.69 5.56 -11.24
C SER A 223 -9.71 6.50 -11.91
N ARG A 224 -9.99 7.68 -11.33
CA ARG A 224 -11.01 8.63 -11.84
C ARG A 224 -10.52 9.65 -12.87
N GLY A 225 -9.22 9.85 -12.95
CA GLY A 225 -8.61 10.85 -13.83
C GLY A 225 -7.10 10.68 -13.85
N ASN A 226 -6.39 11.64 -14.44
CA ASN A 226 -4.93 11.63 -14.39
C ASN A 226 -4.37 12.60 -13.34
N ARG A 227 -3.10 12.40 -12.97
CA ARG A 227 -2.45 13.21 -11.93
C ARG A 227 -2.43 14.70 -12.29
N SER A 228 -2.22 15.04 -13.57
CA SER A 228 -2.19 16.43 -14.04
C SER A 228 -3.55 17.13 -13.85
N GLU A 229 -4.64 16.45 -14.19
CA GLU A 229 -6.01 16.94 -13.99
C GLU A 229 -6.32 17.18 -12.52
N LEU A 230 -5.98 16.23 -11.65
CA LEU A 230 -6.22 16.36 -10.22
C LEU A 230 -5.37 17.49 -9.62
N GLN A 231 -4.10 17.61 -10.02
CA GLN A 231 -3.24 18.73 -9.59
C GLN A 231 -3.81 20.07 -9.99
N LYS A 232 -4.32 20.18 -11.22
CA LYS A 232 -4.95 21.41 -11.72
C LYS A 232 -6.23 21.72 -10.94
N ALA A 233 -7.09 20.72 -10.71
CA ALA A 233 -8.33 20.91 -9.97
C ALA A 233 -8.08 21.38 -8.52
N ILE A 234 -7.05 20.84 -7.85
CA ILE A 234 -6.60 21.30 -6.53
C ILE A 234 -6.15 22.77 -6.59
N GLN A 235 -5.37 23.14 -7.61
CA GLN A 235 -4.87 24.51 -7.80
C GLN A 235 -6.01 25.50 -8.10
N ASP A 236 -6.98 25.10 -8.92
CA ASP A 236 -8.15 25.91 -9.27
C ASP A 236 -9.02 26.23 -8.03
N LYS A 237 -8.96 25.36 -7.00
CA LYS A 237 -9.60 25.55 -5.69
C LYS A 237 -8.72 26.26 -4.64
N GLY A 238 -7.55 26.77 -5.04
CA GLY A 238 -6.63 27.52 -4.16
C GLY A 238 -5.67 26.64 -3.35
N GLY A 239 -5.59 25.34 -3.64
CA GLY A 239 -4.65 24.42 -3.03
C GLY A 239 -3.28 24.40 -3.72
N ILE A 240 -2.30 23.82 -3.04
CA ILE A 240 -0.91 23.71 -3.50
C ILE A 240 -0.60 22.24 -3.77
N ALA A 241 -0.56 21.84 -5.04
CA ALA A 241 -0.13 20.51 -5.43
C ALA A 241 1.40 20.38 -5.38
N VAL A 242 1.91 19.33 -4.71
CA VAL A 242 3.33 19.01 -4.60
C VAL A 242 3.60 17.55 -4.98
N ASN A 243 4.79 17.27 -5.50
CA ASN A 243 5.19 15.91 -5.88
C ASN A 243 5.87 15.14 -4.75
N THR A 244 6.31 15.82 -3.68
CA THR A 244 7.08 15.24 -2.59
C THR A 244 6.47 15.58 -1.25
N ILE A 245 6.33 14.57 -0.38
CA ILE A 245 5.86 14.76 0.99
C ILE A 245 6.90 15.54 1.80
N SER A 246 6.42 16.53 2.54
CA SER A 246 7.20 17.35 3.46
C SER A 246 6.42 17.61 4.75
N LYS A 247 7.04 18.26 5.72
CA LYS A 247 6.37 18.72 6.96
C LYS A 247 5.23 19.71 6.72
N LYS A 248 5.15 20.32 5.53
CA LYS A 248 4.10 21.25 5.12
C LYS A 248 2.93 20.56 4.41
N THR A 249 3.05 19.27 4.10
CA THR A 249 2.00 18.53 3.41
C THR A 249 0.83 18.34 4.36
N ASP A 250 -0.34 18.89 4.00
CA ASP A 250 -1.57 18.75 4.78
C ASP A 250 -2.32 17.48 4.40
N TYR A 251 -2.36 17.15 3.10
CA TYR A 251 -3.10 16.00 2.56
C TYR A 251 -2.18 15.12 1.70
N LEU A 252 -2.23 13.80 1.90
CA LEU A 252 -1.70 12.80 0.97
C LEU A 252 -2.88 12.08 0.32
N ILE A 253 -3.03 12.30 -0.97
CA ILE A 253 -4.04 11.67 -1.82
C ILE A 253 -3.52 10.34 -2.30
N ILE A 254 -4.26 9.28 -2.00
CA ILE A 254 -3.94 7.91 -2.36
C ILE A 254 -4.82 7.52 -3.56
N GLY A 255 -4.18 7.25 -4.69
CA GLY A 255 -4.83 6.71 -5.89
C GLY A 255 -4.81 5.18 -5.92
N ASP A 256 -5.90 4.59 -6.39
CA ASP A 256 -6.05 3.14 -6.49
C ASP A 256 -5.55 2.59 -7.85
N THR A 257 -4.52 1.76 -7.80
CA THR A 257 -4.23 0.83 -8.89
C THR A 257 -5.32 -0.25 -8.90
N ASN A 258 -6.13 -0.31 -9.97
CA ASN A 258 -7.09 -1.39 -10.33
C ASN A 258 -6.50 -2.83 -10.31
N ASN A 259 -6.05 -3.26 -9.15
CA ASN A 259 -5.50 -4.54 -8.81
C ASN A 259 -5.90 -4.68 -7.34
N ALA A 260 -6.61 -5.74 -6.98
CA ALA A 260 -7.09 -6.03 -5.63
C ALA A 260 -5.93 -6.26 -4.63
N CYS A 261 -5.01 -5.31 -4.56
CA CYS A 261 -3.72 -5.29 -3.89
C CYS A 261 -3.69 -4.21 -2.78
N TRP A 262 -4.86 -3.86 -2.24
CA TRP A 262 -4.95 -3.55 -0.81
C TRP A 262 -4.41 -4.70 0.08
N SER A 263 -4.17 -5.88 -0.53
CA SER A 263 -3.73 -7.13 0.09
C SER A 263 -2.21 -7.37 0.17
N TYR A 264 -1.35 -6.52 -0.40
CA TYR A 264 0.10 -6.80 -0.41
C TYR A 264 1.00 -5.60 -0.11
N SER A 265 1.31 -5.44 1.18
CA SER A 265 2.62 -5.10 1.77
C SER A 265 3.43 -3.89 1.28
N CYS A 266 2.93 -3.01 0.43
CA CYS A 266 3.68 -1.83 -0.02
C CYS A 266 2.75 -0.64 -0.28
N TYR A 267 2.39 0.12 0.76
CA TYR A 267 1.71 1.42 0.61
C TYR A 267 2.56 2.48 -0.10
N GLY A 268 3.75 2.10 -0.56
CA GLY A 268 4.73 2.96 -1.17
C GLY A 268 5.45 3.80 -0.12
N ARG A 269 6.68 4.17 -0.46
CA ARG A 269 7.57 5.01 0.33
C ARG A 269 6.89 6.29 0.86
N LYS A 270 5.96 6.87 0.09
CA LYS A 270 5.22 8.09 0.46
C LYS A 270 4.26 7.88 1.64
N VAL A 271 3.51 6.78 1.67
CA VAL A 271 2.59 6.52 2.79
C VAL A 271 3.38 6.22 4.06
N GLU A 272 4.45 5.42 4.00
CA GLU A 272 5.35 5.21 5.16
C GLU A 272 5.86 6.55 5.70
N LYS A 273 6.35 7.43 4.81
CA LYS A 273 6.82 8.76 5.20
C LYS A 273 5.74 9.63 5.83
N ALA A 274 4.49 9.54 5.38
CA ALA A 274 3.38 10.28 5.98
C ALA A 274 3.05 9.76 7.39
N LEU A 275 3.09 8.45 7.60
CA LEU A 275 2.91 7.83 8.92
C LEU A 275 4.02 8.22 9.89
N ASP A 276 5.28 8.26 9.45
CA ASP A 276 6.41 8.70 10.27
C ASP A 276 6.27 10.18 10.69
N LEU A 277 5.76 11.03 9.79
CA LEU A 277 5.47 12.42 10.10
C LEU A 277 4.34 12.56 11.14
N ARG A 278 3.30 11.71 11.06
CA ARG A 278 2.24 11.62 12.08
C ARG A 278 2.81 11.20 13.44
N LYS A 279 3.65 10.17 13.49
CA LYS A 279 4.37 9.73 14.70
C LYS A 279 5.23 10.87 15.29
N SER A 280 5.77 11.73 14.43
CA SER A 280 6.54 12.93 14.80
C SER A 280 5.66 14.15 15.16
N GLY A 281 4.35 13.98 15.34
CA GLY A 281 3.41 15.01 15.77
C GLY A 281 2.90 15.94 14.66
N HIS A 282 3.12 15.62 13.38
CA HIS A 282 2.59 16.43 12.27
C HIS A 282 1.23 15.91 11.83
N THR A 283 0.29 16.81 11.60
CA THR A 283 -1.05 16.46 11.15
C THR A 283 -1.08 16.37 9.63
N ILE A 284 -0.89 15.16 9.10
CA ILE A 284 -1.10 14.85 7.68
C ILE A 284 -2.40 14.04 7.56
N VAL A 285 -3.34 14.47 6.74
CA VAL A 285 -4.56 13.73 6.45
C VAL A 285 -4.29 12.84 5.23
N LEU A 286 -4.54 11.56 5.40
CA LEU A 286 -4.49 10.60 4.30
C LEU A 286 -5.93 10.55 3.75
N VAL A 287 -6.11 10.70 2.44
CA VAL A 287 -7.43 10.78 1.78
C VAL A 287 -7.44 9.94 0.51
N HIS A 288 -8.58 9.33 0.19
CA HIS A 288 -8.70 8.58 -1.05
C HIS A 288 -8.94 9.53 -2.23
N GLU A 289 -8.53 9.14 -3.43
CA GLU A 289 -8.81 9.94 -4.63
C GLU A 289 -10.32 10.19 -4.83
N PHE A 290 -11.18 9.25 -4.43
CA PHE A 290 -12.63 9.36 -4.57
C PHE A 290 -13.16 10.55 -3.78
N ASP A 291 -12.77 10.67 -2.51
CA ASP A 291 -13.19 11.76 -1.62
C ASP A 291 -12.73 13.12 -2.18
N VAL A 292 -11.50 13.19 -2.70
CA VAL A 292 -10.96 14.44 -3.26
C VAL A 292 -11.69 14.83 -4.54
N PHE A 293 -11.97 13.88 -5.43
CA PHE A 293 -12.73 14.15 -6.65
C PHE A 293 -14.19 14.53 -6.37
N ASP A 294 -14.78 14.06 -5.28
CA ASP A 294 -16.15 14.45 -4.88
C ASP A 294 -16.19 15.82 -4.19
N ALA A 295 -15.09 16.24 -3.55
CA ALA A 295 -14.96 17.56 -2.93
C ALA A 295 -14.58 18.70 -3.91
N ILE A 296 -14.14 18.36 -5.13
CA ILE A 296 -13.85 19.32 -6.22
C ILE A 296 -15.15 19.76 -6.89
#